data_AF-A0AB38Q121-F1
#
_entry.id   AF-A0AB38Q121-F1
#
_cell.length_a   1.000
_cell.length_b   1.000
_cell.length_c   1.000
_cell.angle_alpha   90.00
_cell.angle_beta   90.00
_cell.angle_gamma   90.00
#
_symmetry.space_group_name_H-M   'P 1'
#
loop_
_entity.id
_entity.type
_entity.pdbx_description
1 polymer ?
#
loop_
_entity_poly.entity_id
_entity_poly.type
_entity_poly.pdbx_seq_one_letter_code
_entity_poly.pdbx_strand_id
1 'polypeptide(L)'
;MNIKNNKLTNNKNLVSKICAFICIICASSAIAAMVMLLINSKTAREITSFSLYSSFLIIFYIINSIYHFFPFHYKAKKVFFILSHAFFIMMIWGVYIPPCLISLEAGWGWSFFGIITGLCILGITLRSVFGYRWCDWTETIYYFLLNWVWLIAISKISSAVGDYGAILYLTGFLLLNISMVFYRLAMYETNKRYALFLPMFYSLLIISNICHAIFMFKYVVNIF
;
A
#
# COMPACT_ATOMS: atom_id res chain seq x y z
N MET A 1 23.15 23.81 22.86
CA MET A 1 22.51 23.25 21.65
C MET A 1 22.13 21.75 21.74
N ASN A 2 22.45 21.02 22.83
CA ASN A 2 22.42 19.55 22.86
C ASN A 2 21.12 18.88 23.38
N ILE A 3 20.41 19.49 24.33
CA ILE A 3 19.28 18.82 25.02
C ILE A 3 17.99 18.83 24.19
N LYS A 4 17.69 19.94 23.51
CA LYS A 4 16.48 20.10 22.68
C LYS A 4 16.51 19.18 21.46
N ASN A 5 17.67 19.04 20.82
CA ASN A 5 17.88 18.13 19.69
C ASN A 5 17.77 16.65 20.12
N ASN A 6 18.34 16.26 21.26
CA ASN A 6 18.16 14.90 21.81
C ASN A 6 16.71 14.58 22.17
N LYS A 7 15.95 15.54 22.69
CA LYS A 7 14.52 15.34 23.00
C LYS A 7 13.68 15.15 21.72
N LEU A 8 13.99 15.90 20.66
CA LEU A 8 13.33 15.80 19.35
C LEU A 8 13.63 14.46 18.65
N THR A 9 14.89 14.01 18.65
CA THR A 9 15.28 12.71 18.06
C THR A 9 14.66 11.54 18.83
N ASN A 10 14.62 11.61 20.15
CA ASN A 10 13.95 10.59 20.97
C ASN A 10 12.45 10.50 20.68
N ASN A 11 11.76 11.62 20.52
CA ASN A 11 10.34 11.61 20.16
C ASN A 11 10.09 11.00 18.77
N LYS A 12 10.91 11.33 17.77
CA LYS A 12 10.82 10.72 16.43
C LYS A 12 11.04 9.22 16.46
N ASN A 13 12.02 8.76 17.23
CA ASN A 13 12.29 7.33 17.40
C ASN A 13 11.14 6.62 18.11
N LEU A 14 10.52 7.25 19.12
CA LEU A 14 9.35 6.71 19.81
C LEU A 14 8.15 6.53 18.88
N VAL A 15 7.78 7.58 18.13
CA VAL A 15 6.67 7.51 17.16
C VAL A 15 6.95 6.47 16.09
N SER A 16 8.18 6.42 15.55
CA SER A 16 8.59 5.39 14.61
C SER A 16 8.38 3.97 15.18
N LYS A 17 8.81 3.72 16.42
CA LYS A 17 8.59 2.42 17.07
C LYS A 17 7.11 2.08 17.24
N ILE A 18 6.27 3.04 17.60
CA ILE A 18 4.81 2.85 17.68
C ILE A 18 4.25 2.44 16.31
N CYS A 19 4.64 3.13 15.24
CA CYS A 19 4.26 2.75 13.87
C CYS A 19 4.74 1.33 13.51
N ALA A 20 5.93 0.92 13.97
CA ALA A 20 6.43 -0.43 13.75
C ALA A 20 5.54 -1.50 14.40
N PHE A 21 5.07 -1.27 15.64
CA PHE A 21 4.13 -2.17 16.31
C PHE A 21 2.77 -2.23 15.60
N ILE A 22 2.25 -1.08 15.15
CA ILE A 22 1.00 -1.02 14.37
C ILE A 22 1.15 -1.86 13.09
N CYS A 23 2.27 -1.74 12.38
CA CYS A 23 2.52 -2.54 11.19
C CYS A 23 2.53 -4.06 11.48
N ILE A 24 3.04 -4.50 12.63
CA ILE A 24 3.00 -5.93 13.02
C ILE A 24 1.55 -6.39 13.18
N ILE A 25 0.72 -5.61 13.88
CA ILE A 25 -0.70 -5.92 14.05
C ILE A 25 -1.39 -6.01 12.68
N CYS A 26 -1.13 -5.05 11.79
CA CYS A 26 -1.69 -5.07 10.44
C CYS A 26 -1.22 -6.27 9.61
N ALA A 27 0.05 -6.68 9.72
CA ALA A 27 0.57 -7.86 9.05
C ALA A 27 -0.16 -9.13 9.53
N SER A 28 -0.34 -9.30 10.84
CA SER A 28 -1.08 -10.41 11.42
C SER A 28 -2.54 -10.44 10.97
N SER A 29 -3.21 -9.29 10.96
CA SER A 29 -4.58 -9.17 10.44
C SER A 29 -4.67 -9.48 8.95
N ALA A 30 -3.68 -9.09 8.16
CA ALA A 30 -3.62 -9.39 6.73
C ALA A 30 -3.41 -10.89 6.46
N ILE A 31 -2.67 -11.61 7.31
CA ILE A 31 -2.56 -13.08 7.25
C ILE A 31 -3.93 -13.73 7.50
N ALA A 32 -4.66 -13.29 8.53
CA ALA A 32 -6.00 -13.81 8.80
C ALA A 32 -6.95 -13.54 7.61
N ALA A 33 -6.88 -12.34 7.03
CA ALA A 33 -7.67 -12.00 5.85
C ALA A 33 -7.30 -12.86 4.62
N MET A 34 -6.01 -13.13 4.40
CA MET A 34 -5.54 -14.03 3.35
C MET A 34 -6.17 -15.41 3.47
N VAL A 35 -6.09 -16.01 4.66
CA VAL A 35 -6.64 -17.36 4.92
C VAL A 35 -8.14 -17.40 4.62
N MET A 36 -8.89 -16.38 5.05
CA MET A 36 -10.32 -16.27 4.77
C MET A 36 -10.62 -16.18 3.27
N LEU A 37 -9.86 -15.37 2.52
CA LEU A 37 -10.03 -15.26 1.06
C LEU A 37 -9.74 -16.60 0.36
N LEU A 38 -8.67 -17.29 0.78
CA LEU A 38 -8.24 -18.54 0.15
C LEU A 38 -9.20 -19.71 0.41
N ILE A 39 -9.73 -19.85 1.63
CA ILE A 39 -10.69 -20.92 1.96
C ILE A 39 -12.00 -20.76 1.15
N ASN A 40 -12.38 -19.53 0.81
CA ASN A 40 -13.58 -19.25 0.04
C ASN A 40 -13.35 -19.19 -1.47
N SER A 41 -12.10 -19.34 -1.92
CA SER A 41 -11.76 -19.34 -3.34
C SER A 41 -12.17 -20.67 -3.99
N LYS A 42 -12.88 -20.59 -5.12
CA LYS A 42 -13.42 -21.75 -5.85
C LYS A 42 -12.59 -22.13 -7.08
N THR A 43 -11.82 -21.18 -7.61
CA THR A 43 -11.05 -21.35 -8.83
C THR A 43 -9.56 -21.12 -8.60
N ALA A 44 -8.71 -21.77 -9.41
CA ALA A 44 -7.27 -21.52 -9.38
C ALA A 44 -6.93 -20.03 -9.59
N ARG A 45 -7.73 -19.34 -10.41
CA ARG A 45 -7.55 -17.91 -10.68
C ARG A 45 -7.82 -17.06 -9.43
N GLU A 46 -8.87 -17.37 -8.66
CA GLU A 46 -9.13 -16.72 -7.38
C GLU A 46 -7.99 -16.96 -6.39
N ILE A 47 -7.58 -18.22 -6.22
CA ILE A 47 -6.48 -18.60 -5.31
C ILE A 47 -5.22 -17.81 -5.64
N THR A 48 -4.80 -17.78 -6.91
CA THR A 48 -3.60 -17.04 -7.33
C THR A 48 -3.75 -15.54 -7.09
N SER A 49 -4.90 -14.97 -7.44
CA SER A 49 -5.13 -13.53 -7.33
C SER A 49 -5.10 -13.04 -5.88
N PHE A 50 -5.81 -13.73 -4.99
CA PHE A 50 -5.82 -13.38 -3.56
C PHE A 50 -4.51 -13.68 -2.88
N SER A 51 -3.82 -14.76 -3.27
CA SER A 51 -2.46 -15.04 -2.75
C SER A 51 -1.51 -13.89 -3.04
N LEU A 52 -1.50 -13.37 -4.29
CA LEU A 52 -0.64 -12.25 -4.67
C LEU A 52 -1.03 -10.96 -3.94
N TYR A 53 -2.32 -10.61 -3.94
CA TYR A 53 -2.85 -9.44 -3.23
C TYR A 53 -2.42 -9.44 -1.76
N SER A 54 -2.74 -10.51 -1.04
CA SER A 54 -2.47 -10.59 0.39
C SER A 54 -0.98 -10.72 0.70
N SER A 55 -0.20 -11.45 -0.10
CA SER A 55 1.25 -11.57 0.11
C SER A 55 1.94 -10.22 0.01
N PHE A 56 1.61 -9.42 -0.99
CA PHE A 56 2.20 -8.08 -1.12
C PHE A 56 1.83 -7.18 0.05
N LEU A 57 0.58 -7.23 0.53
CA LEU A 57 0.14 -6.47 1.69
C LEU A 57 0.86 -6.90 2.98
N ILE A 58 0.99 -8.21 3.22
CA ILE A 58 1.69 -8.77 4.39
C ILE A 58 3.16 -8.36 4.37
N ILE A 59 3.85 -8.58 3.24
CA ILE A 59 5.28 -8.27 3.12
C ILE A 59 5.52 -6.76 3.26
N PHE A 60 4.64 -5.93 2.69
CA PHE A 60 4.69 -4.48 2.87
C PHE A 60 4.68 -4.09 4.36
N TYR A 61 3.75 -4.61 5.16
CA TYR A 61 3.70 -4.30 6.59
C TYR A 61 4.89 -4.84 7.37
N ILE A 62 5.39 -6.04 7.05
CA ILE A 62 6.58 -6.61 7.68
C ILE A 62 7.80 -5.71 7.43
N ILE A 63 8.03 -5.32 6.17
CA ILE A 63 9.16 -4.48 5.79
C ILE A 63 9.06 -3.10 6.45
N ASN A 64 7.87 -2.51 6.50
CA ASN A 64 7.64 -1.23 7.16
C ASN A 64 7.82 -1.31 8.67
N SER A 65 7.44 -2.42 9.30
CA SER A 65 7.72 -2.66 10.71
C SER A 65 9.23 -2.65 10.98
N ILE A 66 9.99 -3.41 10.20
CA ILE A 66 11.44 -3.48 10.35
C ILE A 66 12.10 -2.12 10.07
N TYR A 67 11.67 -1.42 9.02
CA TYR A 67 12.15 -0.08 8.68
C TYR A 67 11.98 0.91 9.83
N HIS A 68 10.81 0.90 10.47
CA HIS A 68 10.47 1.81 11.55
C HIS A 68 11.02 1.39 12.92
N PHE A 69 11.36 0.12 13.08
CA PHE A 69 12.05 -0.40 14.26
C PHE A 69 13.50 0.09 14.34
N PHE A 70 14.21 0.12 13.20
CA PHE A 70 15.60 0.55 13.17
C PHE A 70 15.77 2.07 13.42
N PRO A 71 16.67 2.48 14.33
CA PRO A 71 17.01 3.89 14.52
C PRO A 71 17.64 4.52 13.27
N PHE A 72 17.50 5.83 13.11
CA PHE A 72 17.90 6.55 11.89
C PHE A 72 19.39 6.44 11.50
N HIS A 73 20.27 6.14 12.45
CA HIS A 73 21.72 6.07 12.21
C HIS A 73 22.20 4.71 11.65
N TYR A 74 21.35 3.68 11.61
CA TYR A 74 21.74 2.34 11.18
C TYR A 74 21.77 2.21 9.66
N LYS A 75 22.85 1.64 9.10
CA LYS A 75 22.98 1.37 7.65
C LYS A 75 21.85 0.48 7.12
N ALA A 76 21.40 -0.50 7.92
CA ALA A 76 20.28 -1.38 7.58
C ALA A 76 18.99 -0.62 7.24
N LYS A 77 18.75 0.52 7.90
CA LYS A 77 17.57 1.36 7.64
C LYS A 77 17.52 1.85 6.19
N LYS A 78 18.67 2.05 5.54
CA LYS A 78 18.72 2.46 4.13
C LYS A 78 18.21 1.39 3.19
N VAL A 79 18.51 0.12 3.46
CA VAL A 79 18.03 -1.01 2.67
C VAL A 79 16.51 -1.14 2.83
N PHE A 80 16.04 -1.13 4.08
CA PHE A 80 14.61 -1.21 4.37
C PHE A 80 13.81 0.00 3.87
N PHE A 81 14.45 1.17 3.74
CA PHE A 81 13.84 2.33 3.10
C PHE A 81 13.53 2.09 1.62
N ILE A 82 14.48 1.55 0.87
CA ILE A 82 14.30 1.22 -0.55
C ILE A 82 13.25 0.12 -0.70
N LEU A 83 13.35 -0.93 0.11
CA LEU A 83 12.40 -2.04 0.11
C LEU A 83 10.98 -1.58 0.47
N SER A 84 10.81 -0.74 1.49
CA SER A 84 9.50 -0.22 1.93
C SER A 84 8.77 0.47 0.78
N HIS A 85 9.47 1.27 -0.03
CA HIS A 85 8.89 1.95 -1.17
C HIS A 85 8.62 1.01 -2.36
N ALA A 86 9.53 0.06 -2.64
CA ALA A 86 9.28 -0.95 -3.66
C ALA A 86 8.04 -1.80 -3.33
N PHE A 87 7.88 -2.20 -2.07
CA PHE A 87 6.71 -2.94 -1.62
C PHE A 87 5.46 -2.09 -1.49
N PHE A 88 5.57 -0.76 -1.39
CA PHE A 88 4.41 0.12 -1.52
C PHE A 88 3.83 0.05 -2.95
N ILE A 89 4.70 0.04 -3.97
CA ILE A 89 4.28 -0.19 -5.38
C ILE A 89 3.66 -1.58 -5.54
N MET A 90 4.29 -2.63 -4.97
CA MET A 90 3.72 -3.99 -5.04
C MET A 90 2.39 -4.12 -4.30
N MET A 91 2.20 -3.43 -3.18
CA MET A 91 0.92 -3.39 -2.46
C MET A 91 -0.17 -2.77 -3.34
N ILE A 92 0.12 -1.64 -3.99
CA ILE A 92 -0.80 -1.02 -4.97
C ILE A 92 -1.13 -1.99 -6.09
N TRP A 93 -0.10 -2.64 -6.65
CA TRP A 93 -0.29 -3.67 -7.67
C TRP A 93 -1.25 -4.77 -7.21
N GLY A 94 -1.04 -5.29 -5.99
CA GLY A 94 -1.86 -6.33 -5.39
C GLY A 94 -3.35 -5.97 -5.33
N VAL A 95 -3.68 -4.71 -5.03
CA VAL A 95 -5.08 -4.24 -4.97
C VAL A 95 -5.79 -4.32 -6.34
N TYR A 96 -5.03 -4.29 -7.44
CA TYR A 96 -5.57 -4.39 -8.78
C TYR A 96 -5.73 -5.83 -9.29
N ILE A 97 -4.95 -6.78 -8.77
CA ILE A 97 -4.90 -8.15 -9.30
C ILE A 97 -6.27 -8.84 -9.23
N PRO A 98 -6.97 -8.92 -8.08
CA PRO A 98 -8.22 -9.67 -8.02
C PRO A 98 -9.32 -9.10 -8.92
N PRO A 99 -9.59 -7.79 -8.97
CA PRO A 99 -10.60 -7.23 -9.89
C PRO A 99 -10.26 -7.46 -11.35
N CYS A 100 -8.99 -7.35 -11.72
CA CYS A 100 -8.56 -7.55 -13.10
C CYS A 100 -8.73 -9.01 -13.54
N LEU A 101 -8.40 -9.98 -12.68
CA LEU A 101 -8.41 -11.39 -13.07
C LEU A 101 -9.76 -12.07 -12.83
N ILE A 102 -10.50 -11.64 -11.80
CA ILE A 102 -11.75 -12.29 -11.35
C ILE A 102 -12.98 -11.53 -11.84
N SER A 103 -13.05 -10.22 -11.63
CA SER A 103 -14.28 -9.44 -11.83
C SER A 103 -14.48 -8.93 -13.25
N LEU A 104 -13.40 -8.46 -13.90
CA LEU A 104 -13.48 -7.91 -15.25
C LEU A 104 -13.57 -9.00 -16.32
N GLU A 105 -14.29 -8.71 -17.41
CA GLU A 105 -14.29 -9.53 -18.61
C GLU A 105 -12.88 -9.75 -19.14
N ALA A 106 -12.60 -10.93 -19.70
CA ALA A 106 -11.24 -11.37 -20.01
C ALA A 106 -10.41 -10.34 -20.81
N GLY A 107 -10.97 -9.70 -21.84
CA GLY A 107 -10.25 -8.71 -22.64
C GLY A 107 -9.81 -7.49 -21.83
N TRP A 108 -10.72 -6.91 -21.05
CA TRP A 108 -10.43 -5.77 -20.19
C TRP A 108 -9.53 -6.15 -19.02
N GLY A 109 -9.81 -7.27 -18.37
CA GLY A 109 -9.07 -7.77 -17.22
C GLY A 109 -7.58 -7.97 -17.51
N TRP A 110 -7.25 -8.69 -18.59
CA TRP A 110 -5.86 -8.91 -18.99
C TRP A 110 -5.16 -7.64 -19.47
N SER A 111 -5.87 -6.75 -20.17
CA SER A 111 -5.31 -5.48 -20.62
C SER A 111 -4.91 -4.59 -19.44
N PHE A 112 -5.81 -4.42 -18.46
CA PHE A 112 -5.51 -3.65 -17.25
C PHE A 112 -4.42 -4.31 -16.42
N PHE A 113 -4.46 -5.63 -16.25
CA PHE A 113 -3.40 -6.36 -15.56
C PHE A 113 -2.03 -6.11 -16.22
N GLY A 114 -1.94 -6.17 -17.55
CA GLY A 114 -0.69 -5.92 -18.29
C GLY A 114 -0.17 -4.48 -18.11
N ILE A 115 -1.04 -3.47 -18.25
CA ILE A 115 -0.68 -2.06 -18.09
C ILE A 115 -0.17 -1.80 -16.67
N ILE A 116 -0.92 -2.23 -15.66
CA ILE A 116 -0.59 -1.99 -14.25
C ILE A 116 0.69 -2.73 -13.88
N THR A 117 0.86 -3.97 -14.34
CA THR A 117 2.10 -4.74 -14.12
C THR A 117 3.30 -4.05 -14.76
N GLY A 118 3.17 -3.59 -16.01
CA GLY A 118 4.24 -2.86 -16.71
C GLY A 118 4.64 -1.57 -15.99
N LEU A 119 3.65 -0.80 -15.51
CA LEU A 119 3.92 0.36 -14.66
C LEU A 119 4.63 -0.08 -13.38
N CYS A 120 4.11 -1.05 -12.63
CA CYS A 120 4.73 -1.47 -11.37
C CYS A 120 6.19 -1.91 -11.54
N ILE A 121 6.50 -2.69 -12.59
CA ILE A 121 7.87 -3.07 -12.94
C ILE A 121 8.72 -1.82 -13.22
N LEU A 122 8.24 -0.91 -14.06
CA LEU A 122 8.93 0.34 -14.36
C LEU A 122 9.23 1.13 -13.07
N GLY A 123 8.24 1.29 -12.19
CA GLY A 123 8.39 2.00 -10.93
C GLY A 123 9.42 1.35 -10.00
N ILE A 124 9.38 0.03 -9.85
CA ILE A 124 10.36 -0.71 -9.04
C ILE A 124 11.76 -0.57 -9.64
N THR A 125 11.92 -0.71 -10.97
CA THR A 125 13.20 -0.55 -11.65
C THR A 125 13.77 0.85 -11.48
N LEU A 126 12.95 1.89 -11.70
CA LEU A 126 13.37 3.28 -11.49
C LEU A 126 13.81 3.51 -10.04
N ARG A 127 13.10 2.94 -9.06
CA ARG A 127 13.49 3.02 -7.63
C ARG A 127 14.81 2.32 -7.36
N SER A 128 15.03 1.14 -7.93
CA SER A 128 16.25 0.37 -7.75
C SER A 128 17.46 1.05 -8.39
N VAL A 129 17.30 1.68 -9.55
CA VAL A 129 18.40 2.34 -10.28
C VAL A 129 18.73 3.71 -9.71
N PHE A 130 17.72 4.55 -9.49
CA PHE A 130 17.92 5.94 -9.05
C PHE A 130 17.96 6.10 -7.52
N GLY A 131 17.53 5.07 -6.77
CA GLY A 131 17.63 5.00 -5.31
C GLY A 131 17.07 6.25 -4.62
N TYR A 132 17.94 6.92 -3.84
CA TYR A 132 17.59 8.14 -3.11
C TYR A 132 17.38 9.37 -4.01
N ARG A 133 17.94 9.42 -5.23
CA ARG A 133 17.76 10.55 -6.16
C ARG A 133 16.35 10.59 -6.75
N TRP A 134 15.66 9.46 -6.73
CA TRP A 134 14.26 9.39 -7.15
C TRP A 134 13.29 9.73 -6.04
N CYS A 135 13.79 9.97 -4.82
CA CYS A 135 12.99 10.17 -3.61
C CYS A 135 12.38 11.57 -3.50
N ASP A 136 12.20 12.23 -4.64
CA ASP A 136 11.63 13.55 -4.73
C ASP A 136 10.14 13.50 -5.14
N TRP A 137 9.55 14.65 -5.45
CA TRP A 137 8.14 14.75 -5.83
C TRP A 137 7.78 13.86 -7.01
N THR A 138 8.76 13.49 -7.83
CA THR A 138 8.64 12.52 -8.92
C THR A 138 8.07 11.18 -8.46
N GLU A 139 8.51 10.66 -7.32
CA GLU A 139 8.04 9.39 -6.78
C GLU A 139 6.59 9.51 -6.28
N THR A 140 6.26 10.61 -5.61
CA THR A 140 4.88 10.85 -5.14
C THR A 140 3.91 11.00 -6.31
N ILE A 141 4.30 11.75 -7.35
CA ILE A 141 3.51 11.90 -8.59
C ILE A 141 3.33 10.53 -9.25
N TYR A 142 4.40 9.74 -9.32
CA TYR A 142 4.34 8.40 -9.88
C TYR A 142 3.33 7.50 -9.15
N TYR A 143 3.36 7.48 -7.82
CA TYR A 143 2.38 6.72 -7.03
C TYR A 143 0.96 7.22 -7.20
N PHE A 144 0.78 8.54 -7.34
CA PHE A 144 -0.50 9.14 -7.64
C PHE A 144 -1.01 8.63 -8.99
N LEU A 145 -0.22 8.71 -10.06
CA LEU A 145 -0.62 8.23 -11.38
C LEU A 145 -0.95 6.74 -11.37
N LEU A 146 -0.12 5.92 -10.71
CA LEU A 146 -0.37 4.48 -10.58
C LEU A 146 -1.70 4.18 -9.86
N ASN A 147 -2.05 4.97 -8.85
CA ASN A 147 -3.31 4.84 -8.10
C ASN A 147 -4.55 5.33 -8.84
N TRP A 148 -4.43 5.95 -10.02
CA TRP A 148 -5.56 6.50 -10.78
C TRP A 148 -5.91 5.68 -12.01
N VAL A 149 -5.06 4.71 -12.39
CA VAL A 149 -5.28 3.85 -13.58
C VAL A 149 -6.65 3.17 -13.57
N TRP A 150 -7.16 2.77 -12.41
CA TRP A 150 -8.46 2.11 -12.30
C TRP A 150 -9.67 3.00 -12.61
N LEU A 151 -9.54 4.34 -12.56
CA LEU A 151 -10.64 5.23 -12.96
C LEU A 151 -11.01 5.05 -14.42
N ILE A 152 -10.05 4.65 -15.26
CA ILE A 152 -10.29 4.31 -16.67
C ILE A 152 -11.23 3.11 -16.76
N ALA A 153 -11.16 2.20 -15.79
CA ALA A 153 -11.97 0.99 -15.71
C ALA A 153 -13.24 1.15 -14.87
N ILE A 154 -13.53 2.34 -14.30
CA ILE A 154 -14.53 2.44 -13.22
C ILE A 154 -15.93 2.00 -13.65
N SER A 155 -16.34 2.35 -14.87
CA SER A 155 -17.63 1.92 -15.42
C SER A 155 -17.71 0.40 -15.52
N LYS A 156 -16.64 -0.25 -15.99
CA LYS A 156 -16.54 -1.71 -16.10
C LYS A 156 -16.52 -2.40 -14.75
N ILE A 157 -15.80 -1.83 -13.79
CA ILE A 157 -15.80 -2.30 -12.41
C ILE A 157 -17.21 -2.20 -11.83
N SER A 158 -17.89 -1.05 -11.98
CA SER A 158 -19.27 -0.85 -11.51
C SER A 158 -20.23 -1.87 -12.10
N SER A 159 -20.12 -2.16 -13.40
CA SER A 159 -20.94 -3.19 -14.03
C SER A 159 -20.65 -4.60 -13.52
N ALA A 160 -19.40 -4.89 -13.12
CA ALA A 160 -19.01 -6.21 -12.63
C ALA A 160 -19.35 -6.45 -11.16
N VAL A 161 -19.22 -5.43 -10.31
CA VAL A 161 -19.29 -5.58 -8.84
C VAL A 161 -20.41 -4.76 -8.19
N GLY A 162 -21.13 -3.97 -8.97
CA GLY A 162 -22.15 -3.03 -8.51
C GLY A 162 -21.57 -1.68 -8.04
N ASP A 163 -22.42 -0.65 -8.06
CA ASP A 163 -22.02 0.73 -7.77
C ASP A 163 -21.47 0.90 -6.35
N TYR A 164 -22.06 0.24 -5.35
CA TYR A 164 -21.56 0.29 -3.98
C TYR A 164 -20.17 -0.34 -3.83
N GLY A 165 -19.87 -1.41 -4.58
CA GLY A 165 -18.55 -2.01 -4.61
C GLY A 165 -17.53 -1.08 -5.27
N ALA A 166 -17.91 -0.46 -6.39
CA ALA A 166 -17.10 0.54 -7.08
C ALA A 166 -16.79 1.77 -6.22
N ILE A 167 -17.78 2.30 -5.48
CA ILE A 167 -17.59 3.42 -4.55
C ILE A 167 -16.66 3.04 -3.40
N LEU A 168 -16.80 1.84 -2.84
CA LEU A 168 -15.93 1.38 -1.77
C LEU A 168 -14.48 1.24 -2.27
N TYR A 169 -14.30 0.70 -3.48
CA TYR A 169 -13.00 0.60 -4.13
C TYR A 169 -12.37 1.98 -4.38
N LEU A 170 -13.14 2.92 -4.94
CA LEU A 170 -12.75 4.32 -5.10
C LEU A 170 -12.31 4.96 -3.77
N THR A 171 -13.10 4.74 -2.71
CA THR A 171 -12.84 5.31 -1.39
C THR A 171 -11.50 4.83 -0.86
N GLY A 172 -11.16 3.56 -1.05
CA GLY A 172 -9.85 3.01 -0.72
C GLY A 172 -8.72 3.77 -1.43
N PHE A 173 -8.80 3.95 -2.75
CA PHE A 173 -7.79 4.72 -3.50
C PHE A 173 -7.70 6.19 -3.08
N LEU A 174 -8.83 6.84 -2.79
CA LEU A 174 -8.81 8.23 -2.31
C LEU A 174 -8.07 8.35 -0.98
N LEU A 175 -8.36 7.47 -0.03
CA LEU A 175 -7.69 7.43 1.26
C LEU A 175 -6.19 7.12 1.10
N LEU A 176 -5.84 6.21 0.19
CA LEU A 176 -4.44 5.91 -0.14
C LEU A 176 -3.71 7.15 -0.67
N ASN A 177 -4.33 7.89 -1.60
CA ASN A 177 -3.78 9.12 -2.14
C ASN A 177 -3.56 10.19 -1.06
N ILE A 178 -4.54 10.41 -0.19
CA ILE A 178 -4.41 11.36 0.92
C ILE A 178 -3.29 10.91 1.88
N SER A 179 -3.18 9.61 2.15
CA SER A 179 -2.12 9.08 3.01
C SER A 179 -0.72 9.42 2.47
N MET A 180 -0.50 9.27 1.16
CA MET A 180 0.79 9.59 0.52
C MET A 180 1.19 11.06 0.68
N VAL A 181 0.21 11.98 0.67
CA VAL A 181 0.47 13.40 0.94
C VAL A 181 1.00 13.59 2.36
N PHE A 182 0.36 12.96 3.36
CA PHE A 182 0.85 13.02 4.74
C PHE A 182 2.23 12.37 4.93
N TYR A 183 2.51 11.28 4.23
CA TYR A 183 3.85 10.68 4.23
C TYR A 183 4.90 11.66 3.70
N ARG A 184 4.59 12.33 2.58
CA ARG A 184 5.49 13.31 1.96
C ARG A 184 5.75 14.49 2.90
N LEU A 185 4.70 15.02 3.53
CA LEU A 185 4.79 16.08 4.53
C LEU A 185 5.62 15.64 5.74
N ALA A 186 5.47 14.38 6.18
CA ALA A 186 6.29 13.83 7.25
C ALA A 186 7.78 13.81 6.87
N MET A 187 8.11 13.42 5.63
CA MET A 187 9.49 13.29 5.17
C MET A 187 10.23 14.64 5.08
N TYR A 188 9.54 15.72 4.70
CA TYR A 188 10.12 17.08 4.67
C TYR A 188 10.27 17.73 6.06
N GLU A 189 9.57 17.24 7.08
CA GLU A 189 9.56 17.87 8.39
C GLU A 189 10.63 17.33 9.35
N THR A 190 11.56 18.19 9.76
CA THR A 190 12.60 17.86 10.73
C THR A 190 12.16 17.99 12.20
N ASN A 191 10.98 18.56 12.49
CA ASN A 191 10.52 18.91 13.85
C ASN A 191 9.28 18.12 14.34
N LYS A 192 8.48 18.74 15.23
CA LYS A 192 7.30 18.17 15.90
C LYS A 192 6.24 17.61 14.95
N ARG A 193 6.09 18.15 13.73
CA ARG A 193 5.00 17.71 12.83
C ARG A 193 5.26 16.33 12.22
N TYR A 194 6.50 15.82 12.21
CA TYR A 194 6.77 14.40 11.90
C TYR A 194 6.00 13.44 12.82
N ALA A 195 5.93 13.78 14.12
CA ALA A 195 5.22 12.99 15.11
C ALA A 195 3.69 13.00 14.92
N LEU A 196 3.17 13.90 14.11
CA LEU A 196 1.76 13.99 13.75
C LEU A 196 1.49 13.37 12.37
N PHE A 197 2.28 13.73 11.36
CA PHE A 197 2.04 13.34 9.97
C PHE A 197 2.32 11.85 9.72
N LEU A 198 3.32 11.24 10.38
CA LEU A 198 3.60 9.82 10.18
C LEU A 198 2.46 8.92 10.71
N PRO A 199 1.91 9.14 11.92
CA PRO A 199 0.70 8.43 12.34
C PRO A 199 -0.50 8.68 11.41
N MET A 200 -0.72 9.91 10.94
CA MET A 200 -1.82 10.20 10.00
C MET A 200 -1.69 9.42 8.69
N PHE A 201 -0.48 9.30 8.16
CA PHE A 201 -0.20 8.43 7.00
C PHE A 201 -0.63 6.99 7.28
N TYR A 202 -0.14 6.38 8.37
CA TYR A 202 -0.46 4.99 8.68
C TYR A 202 -1.95 4.78 8.93
N SER A 203 -2.62 5.67 9.65
CA SER A 203 -4.06 5.57 9.90
C SER A 203 -4.86 5.56 8.60
N LEU A 204 -4.61 6.53 7.70
CA LEU A 204 -5.33 6.61 6.42
C LEU A 204 -5.01 5.42 5.50
N LEU A 205 -3.75 4.98 5.47
CA LEU A 205 -3.31 3.80 4.73
C LEU A 205 -4.01 2.53 5.21
N ILE A 206 -4.12 2.35 6.53
CA ILE A 206 -4.79 1.20 7.13
C ILE A 206 -6.28 1.22 6.79
N ILE A 207 -6.95 2.38 6.91
CA ILE A 207 -8.37 2.49 6.55
C ILE A 207 -8.57 2.20 5.06
N SER A 208 -7.70 2.72 4.18
CA SER A 208 -7.68 2.35 2.75
C SER A 208 -7.61 0.84 2.54
N ASN A 209 -6.65 0.17 3.20
CA ASN A 209 -6.45 -1.27 3.06
C ASN A 209 -7.62 -2.08 3.63
N ILE A 210 -8.30 -1.57 4.67
CA ILE A 210 -9.55 -2.15 5.18
C ILE A 210 -10.67 -2.01 4.14
N CYS A 211 -10.83 -0.84 3.50
CA CYS A 211 -11.80 -0.66 2.42
C CYS A 211 -11.55 -1.65 1.27
N HIS A 212 -10.30 -1.80 0.84
CA HIS A 212 -9.95 -2.78 -0.20
C HIS A 212 -10.19 -4.22 0.26
N ALA A 213 -9.87 -4.58 1.50
CA ALA A 213 -10.14 -5.91 2.03
C ALA A 213 -11.64 -6.22 2.06
N ILE A 214 -12.47 -5.30 2.58
CA ILE A 214 -13.94 -5.44 2.58
C ILE A 214 -14.45 -5.57 1.14
N PHE A 215 -13.89 -4.77 0.22
CA PHE A 215 -14.22 -4.87 -1.20
C PHE A 215 -13.92 -6.28 -1.77
N MET A 216 -12.74 -6.84 -1.49
CA MET A 216 -12.40 -8.20 -1.91
C MET A 216 -13.36 -9.25 -1.33
N PHE A 217 -13.66 -9.15 -0.03
CA PHE A 217 -14.53 -10.10 0.65
C PHE A 217 -15.97 -10.08 0.15
N LYS A 218 -16.55 -8.88 0.05
CA LYS A 218 -17.98 -8.71 -0.25
C LYS A 218 -18.28 -8.75 -1.74
N TYR A 219 -17.42 -8.15 -2.56
CA TYR A 219 -17.76 -7.89 -3.96
C TYR A 219 -16.95 -8.70 -4.97
N VAL A 220 -15.82 -9.29 -4.56
CA VAL A 220 -15.00 -10.14 -5.46
C VAL A 220 -15.18 -11.62 -5.16
N VAL A 221 -14.98 -12.05 -3.90
CA VAL A 221 -15.24 -13.44 -3.49
C VAL A 221 -16.72 -13.71 -3.25
N ASN A 222 -17.47 -12.67 -2.90
CA ASN A 222 -18.90 -12.75 -2.57
C ASN A 222 -19.18 -13.66 -1.36
N ILE A 223 -18.45 -13.41 -0.26
CA ILE A 223 -18.61 -14.15 1.01
C ILE A 223 -19.83 -13.66 1.81
N PHE A 224 -20.29 -12.43 1.57
CA PHE A 224 -21.36 -11.77 2.33
C PHE A 224 -22.34 -11.04 1.41
#